data_AF-A0A1Q3M069-F1
#
_entry.id   AF-A0A1Q3M069-F1
#
_cell.length_a   1.000
_cell.length_b   1.000
_cell.length_c   1.000
_cell.angle_alpha   90.00
_cell.angle_beta   90.00
_cell.angle_gamma   90.00
#
_symmetry.space_group_name_H-M   'P 1'
#
loop_
_entity.id
_entity.type
_entity.pdbx_description
1 polymer ?
#
loop_
_entity_poly.entity_id
_entity_poly.type
_entity_poly.pdbx_seq_one_letter_code
_entity_poly.pdbx_strand_id
1 'polypeptide(L)'
;MSTAVEQARFDTRLPKEQKELFEKAAYLGGYRNLTDFIVRVVQEKAKEIIQEKEQIIASKRDSQVFFDAITNPQSPSETLKNALADYDSFVANSTK
;
A
#
# COMPACT_ATOMS: atom_id res chain seq x y z
N MET A 1 -12.03 -6.70 26.10
CA MET A 1 -10.64 -6.37 25.75
C MET A 1 -10.64 -4.92 25.29
N SER A 2 -10.24 -3.99 26.15
CA SER A 2 -10.17 -2.57 25.79
C SER A 2 -8.95 -2.38 24.89
N THR A 3 -9.14 -2.18 23.59
CA THR A 3 -8.05 -1.81 22.69
C THR A 3 -7.66 -0.37 23.00
N ALA A 4 -6.73 -0.19 23.94
CA ALA A 4 -6.10 1.10 24.14
C ALA A 4 -5.40 1.48 22.82
N VAL A 5 -5.75 2.63 22.25
CA VAL A 5 -5.08 3.16 21.06
C VAL A 5 -3.68 3.57 21.47
N GLU A 6 -2.68 2.84 21.00
CA GLU A 6 -1.28 3.16 21.22
C GLU A 6 -0.94 4.45 20.45
N GLN A 7 -0.51 5.48 21.17
CA GLN A 7 -0.19 6.79 20.61
C GLN A 7 1.29 6.87 20.26
N ALA A 8 1.60 7.29 19.03
CA ALA A 8 2.96 7.59 18.59
C ALA A 8 3.13 9.10 18.34
N ARG A 9 4.35 9.62 18.55
CA ARG A 9 4.68 11.03 18.31
C ARG A 9 5.32 11.21 16.94
N PHE A 10 5.00 12.33 16.31
CA PHE A 10 5.65 12.81 15.10
C PHE A 10 6.38 14.11 15.43
N ASP A 11 7.71 14.08 15.36
CA ASP A 11 8.58 15.21 15.68
C ASP A 11 9.33 15.66 14.42
N THR A 12 9.26 16.95 14.08
CA THR A 12 9.95 17.51 12.91
C THR A 12 10.45 18.93 13.18
N ARG A 13 11.56 19.30 12.52
CA ARG A 13 12.08 20.67 12.50
C ARG A 13 11.87 21.24 11.10
N LEU A 14 11.22 22.41 11.04
CA LEU A 14 10.94 23.12 9.79
C LEU A 14 11.75 24.42 9.75
N PRO A 15 12.37 24.77 8.61
CA PRO A 15 12.81 26.13 8.33
C PRO A 15 11.67 27.12 8.53
N LYS A 16 12.00 28.33 8.98
CA LYS A 16 11.01 29.38 9.28
C LYS A 16 10.10 29.67 8.07
N GLU A 17 10.69 29.84 6.90
CA GLU A 17 9.96 30.12 5.65
C GLU A 17 8.97 29.00 5.29
N GLN A 18 9.36 27.73 5.51
CA GLN A 18 8.49 26.59 5.27
C GLN A 18 7.31 26.56 6.25
N LYS A 19 7.57 26.87 7.53
CA LYS A 19 6.52 26.99 8.53
C LYS A 19 5.52 28.10 8.16
N GLU A 20 6.00 29.27 7.76
CA GLU A 20 5.14 30.40 7.36
C GLU A 20 4.29 30.06 6.13
N LEU A 21 4.87 29.37 5.15
CA LEU A 21 4.15 28.87 3.99
C LEU A 21 3.00 27.93 4.41
N PHE A 22 3.28 26.96 5.27
CA PHE A 22 2.29 26.00 5.71
C PHE A 22 1.20 26.63 6.59
N GLU A 23 1.54 27.60 7.44
CA GLU A 23 0.55 28.34 8.23
C GLU A 23 -0.39 29.15 7.35
N LYS A 24 0.15 29.80 6.31
CA LYS A 24 -0.67 30.51 5.32
C LYS A 24 -1.59 29.55 4.57
N ALA A 25 -1.08 28.39 4.14
CA ALA A 25 -1.89 27.37 3.47
C ALA A 25 -2.98 26.79 4.40
N ALA A 26 -2.64 26.53 5.67
CA ALA A 26 -3.59 26.04 6.68
C ALA A 26 -4.73 27.04 6.91
N TYR A 27 -4.40 28.33 7.03
CA TYR A 27 -5.40 29.40 7.18
C TYR A 27 -6.32 29.49 5.97
N LEU A 28 -5.76 29.56 4.75
CA LEU A 28 -6.54 29.67 3.52
C LEU A 28 -7.38 28.42 3.23
N GLY A 29 -6.88 27.24 3.61
CA GLY A 29 -7.59 25.96 3.46
C GLY A 29 -8.63 25.68 4.54
N GLY A 30 -8.82 26.58 5.52
CA GLY A 30 -9.83 26.42 6.58
C GLY A 30 -9.47 25.38 7.65
N TYR A 31 -8.20 25.07 7.83
CA TYR A 31 -7.73 24.13 8.85
C TYR A 31 -7.69 24.79 10.22
N ARG A 32 -7.88 24.01 11.28
CA ARG A 32 -7.95 24.54 12.65
C ARG A 32 -6.61 25.10 13.13
N ASN A 33 -5.51 24.47 12.72
CA ASN A 33 -4.14 24.86 13.02
C ASN A 33 -3.16 24.13 12.09
N LEU A 34 -1.87 24.46 12.20
CA LEU A 34 -0.80 23.87 11.40
C LEU A 34 -0.68 22.35 11.58
N THR A 35 -0.87 21.84 12.80
CA THR A 35 -0.78 20.39 13.07
C THR A 35 -1.91 19.63 12.39
N ASP A 36 -3.15 20.12 12.50
CA ASP A 36 -4.32 19.55 11.83
C ASP A 36 -4.14 19.54 10.30
N PHE A 37 -3.60 20.63 9.74
CA PHE A 37 -3.24 20.72 8.33
C PHE A 37 -2.22 19.64 7.92
N ILE A 38 -1.06 19.59 8.60
CA ILE A 38 0.01 18.65 8.26
C ILE A 38 -0.49 17.20 8.34
N VAL A 39 -1.15 16.83 9.45
CA VAL A 39 -1.60 15.44 9.65
C VAL A 39 -2.61 15.03 8.58
N ARG A 40 -3.59 15.89 8.26
CA ARG A 40 -4.61 15.57 7.24
C ARG A 40 -4.00 15.44 5.85
N VAL A 41 -3.19 16.41 5.43
CA VAL A 41 -2.58 16.41 4.09
C VAL A 41 -1.62 15.25 3.93
N VAL A 42 -0.79 14.97 4.93
CA VAL A 42 0.14 13.83 4.90
C VAL A 42 -0.63 12.51 4.88
N GLN A 43 -1.69 12.38 5.68
CA GLN A 43 -2.52 11.17 5.69
C GLN A 43 -3.22 10.93 4.34
N GLU A 44 -3.78 11.97 3.73
CA GLU A 44 -4.38 11.89 2.40
C GLU A 44 -3.35 11.47 1.36
N LYS A 45 -2.19 12.13 1.35
CA LYS A 45 -1.15 11.82 0.38
C LYS A 45 -0.57 10.42 0.57
N ALA A 46 -0.42 9.97 1.81
CA ALA A 46 0.01 8.60 2.11
C ALA A 46 -0.97 7.56 1.56
N LYS A 47 -2.28 7.78 1.71
CA LYS A 47 -3.31 6.90 1.15
C LYS A 47 -3.25 6.87 -0.38
N GLU A 48 -3.10 8.02 -1.03
CA GLU A 48 -2.94 8.08 -2.48
C GLU A 48 -1.73 7.28 -2.96
N ILE A 49 -0.58 7.45 -2.30
CA ILE A 49 0.65 6.73 -2.67
C ILE A 49 0.47 5.22 -2.50
N ILE A 50 -0.07 4.78 -1.36
CA ILE A 50 -0.31 3.35 -1.10
C ILE A 50 -1.28 2.79 -2.15
N GLN A 51 -2.39 3.48 -2.39
CA GLN A 51 -3.38 3.06 -3.37
C GLN A 51 -2.74 2.95 -4.76
N GLU A 52 -1.97 3.94 -5.19
CA GLU A 52 -1.30 3.93 -6.50
C GLU A 52 -0.31 2.76 -6.64
N LYS A 53 0.46 2.46 -5.60
CA LYS A 53 1.53 1.45 -5.66
C LYS A 53 1.07 0.02 -5.40
N GLU A 54 0.00 -0.17 -4.63
CA GLU A 54 -0.52 -1.49 -4.28
C GLU A 54 -1.71 -1.91 -5.17
N GLN A 55 -2.09 -1.10 -6.16
CA GLN A 55 -3.18 -1.44 -7.06
C GLN A 55 -2.78 -2.59 -8.00
N ILE A 56 -3.35 -3.78 -7.75
CA ILE A 56 -3.11 -5.00 -8.54
C ILE A 56 -3.77 -4.91 -9.92
N ILE A 57 -4.96 -4.32 -10.01
CA ILE A 57 -5.71 -4.13 -11.25
C ILE A 57 -5.71 -2.64 -11.58
N ALA A 58 -4.63 -2.18 -12.22
CA ALA A 58 -4.40 -0.76 -12.49
C ALA A 58 -4.97 -0.30 -13.85
N SER A 59 -5.18 -1.23 -14.79
CA SER A 59 -5.67 -0.91 -16.13
C SER A 59 -6.83 -1.80 -16.58
N LYS A 60 -7.52 -1.37 -17.64
CA LYS A 60 -8.55 -2.17 -18.31
C LYS A 60 -7.98 -3.49 -18.85
N ARG A 61 -6.72 -3.49 -19.30
CA ARG A 61 -6.02 -4.68 -19.76
C ARG A 61 -5.82 -5.67 -18.61
N ASP A 62 -5.36 -5.19 -17.45
CA ASP A 62 -5.14 -6.04 -16.27
C ASP A 62 -6.47 -6.64 -15.78
N SER A 63 -7.53 -5.84 -15.81
CA SER A 63 -8.88 -6.30 -15.45
C SER A 63 -9.35 -7.43 -16.37
N GLN A 64 -9.13 -7.30 -17.68
CA GLN A 64 -9.46 -8.35 -18.64
C GLN A 64 -8.64 -9.62 -18.39
N VAL A 65 -7.32 -9.51 -18.22
CA VAL A 65 -6.44 -10.65 -17.95
C VAL A 65 -6.86 -11.37 -16.65
N PHE A 66 -7.15 -10.61 -15.60
CA PHE A 66 -7.60 -11.15 -14.31
C PHE A 66 -8.96 -11.84 -14.44
N PHE A 67 -9.92 -11.21 -15.10
CA PHE A 67 -11.25 -11.77 -15.33
C PHE A 67 -11.19 -13.07 -16.14
N ASP A 68 -10.41 -13.09 -17.22
CA ASP A 68 -10.21 -14.27 -18.06
C ASP A 68 -9.53 -15.39 -17.29
N ALA A 69 -8.55 -15.09 -16.43
CA ALA A 69 -7.88 -16.08 -15.59
C ALA A 69 -8.85 -16.76 -14.60
N ILE A 70 -9.84 -16.02 -14.07
CA ILE A 70 -10.85 -16.57 -13.15
C ILE A 70 -11.94 -17.35 -13.91
N THR A 71 -12.43 -16.80 -15.01
CA THR A 71 -13.60 -17.34 -15.72
C THR A 71 -13.24 -18.43 -16.73
N ASN A 72 -12.00 -18.44 -17.22
CA ASN A 72 -11.50 -19.43 -18.17
C ASN A 72 -10.10 -19.93 -17.74
N PRO A 73 -10.02 -20.69 -16.63
CA PRO A 73 -8.74 -21.13 -16.09
C PRO A 73 -8.02 -22.06 -17.06
N GLN A 74 -6.78 -21.71 -17.40
CA GLN A 74 -5.94 -22.55 -18.25
C GLN A 74 -5.32 -23.70 -17.46
N SER A 75 -5.07 -24.82 -18.13
CA SER A 75 -4.35 -25.94 -17.52
C SER A 75 -2.89 -25.54 -17.20
N PRO A 76 -2.30 -26.05 -16.10
CA PRO A 76 -0.90 -25.76 -15.77
C PRO A 76 0.06 -26.17 -16.89
N SER A 77 1.09 -25.35 -17.12
CA SER A 77 2.15 -25.65 -18.08
C SER A 77 3.01 -26.82 -17.61
N GLU A 78 3.70 -27.49 -18.53
CA GLU A 78 4.66 -28.54 -18.18
C GLU A 78 5.76 -28.04 -17.23
N THR A 79 6.23 -26.80 -17.40
CA THR A 79 7.18 -26.18 -16.48
C THR A 79 6.64 -26.06 -15.05
N LEU A 80 5.37 -25.69 -14.88
CA LEU A 80 4.73 -25.61 -13.56
C LEU A 80 4.54 -27.00 -12.93
N LYS A 81 4.18 -28.01 -13.74
CA LYS A 81 4.07 -29.40 -13.27
C LYS A 81 5.42 -29.95 -12.80
N ASN A 82 6.48 -29.68 -13.54
CA ASN A 82 7.83 -30.09 -13.16
C ASN A 82 8.31 -29.40 -11.88
N ALA A 83 8.07 -28.08 -11.75
CA ALA A 83 8.41 -27.34 -10.53
C ALA A 83 7.68 -27.87 -9.28
N LEU A 84 6.43 -28.32 -9.43
CA LEU A 84 5.70 -28.99 -8.34
C LEU A 84 6.36 -30.32 -7.97
N ALA A 85 6.73 -31.15 -8.95
CA ALA A 85 7.41 -32.42 -8.70
C ALA A 85 8.78 -32.25 -8.01
N ASP A 86 9.52 -31.20 -8.38
CA ASP A 86 10.79 -30.83 -7.73
C ASP A 86 10.57 -30.42 -6.27
N TYR A 87 9.55 -29.60 -6.01
CA TYR A 87 9.16 -29.20 -4.65
C TYR A 87 8.76 -30.40 -3.78
N ASP A 88 7.90 -31.28 -4.30
CA ASP A 88 7.45 -32.47 -3.57
C ASP A 88 8.63 -33.39 -3.21
N SER A 89 9.57 -33.55 -4.13
CA SER A 89 10.81 -34.29 -3.91
C SER A 89 11.69 -33.63 -2.84
N PHE A 90 11.82 -32.30 -2.87
CA PHE A 90 12.56 -31.54 -1.86
C PHE A 90 11.94 -31.70 -0.46
N VAL A 91 10.62 -31.57 -0.34
CA VAL A 91 9.91 -31.70 0.95
C VAL A 91 10.03 -33.13 1.50
N ALA A 92 9.88 -34.15 0.64
CA ALA A 92 10.01 -35.55 1.03
C ALA A 92 11.43 -35.89 1.54
N ASN A 93 12.46 -35.31 0.92
CA ASN A 93 13.86 -35.51 1.34
C ASN A 93 14.22 -34.70 2.61
N SER A 94 13.54 -33.59 2.87
CA SER A 94 13.79 -32.74 4.05
C SER A 94 13.10 -33.24 5.33
N THR A 95 12.19 -34.21 5.21
CA THR A 95 11.44 -34.80 6.32
C THR A 95 12.02 -36.17 6.74
N LYS A 96 13.18 -36.55 6.19
CA LYS A 96 13.94 -37.76 6.51
C LYS A 96 15.20 -37.41 7.29
#